data_AF-A0A9D9UBU4-F1
#
_entry.id   AF-A0A9D9UBU4-F1
#
_cell.length_a   1.000
_cell.length_b   1.000
_cell.length_c   1.000
_cell.angle_alpha   90.00
_cell.angle_beta   90.00
_cell.angle_gamma   90.00
#
_symmetry.space_group_name_H-M   'P 1'
#
loop_
_entity.id
_entity.type
_entity.pdbx_description
1 polymer ?
#
loop_
_entity_poly.entity_id
_entity_poly.type
_entity_poly.pdbx_seq_one_letter_code
_entity_poly.pdbx_strand_id
1 'polypeptide(L)'
;MDNQNNGSKSMSYIMNTKNWWGPLTFILIISLLGVGMIGYQTYIDAPPMAGFSDEKNNQLFDQKTIERGQEVFHKYALMEYGSFFGDGAQRGPDFTAEALHQISVGMSEYYINEYKTIKGTQPDEFETKQINEKVKQELKVNRYNKSTGMVALSPAQVYAHQRVQQYYTDIFINKKGGAGSLPADYIKNPEEVKHLSSFFFWGAWVCVAQRPGETYSYTHNWPFDPTAGNSPTSPVILWSVLGLLAFVLMCGIVLYFIGQYNQLPNKFFKPATKDLFSADRVKNFSPTPTQKATFKFFFVAILLFFIQVSSGLITINDFVNWLGFFGIEINDSFPVTISRSWHLMLSLYWISTCWIASSIFILPILAKREIPGQLPLINTLFVLLFILVGGSLTGMVLGPLGLMGEWWY
;
A
#
# COMPACT_ATOMS: atom_id res chain seq x y z
N MET A 1 20.55 -28.54 44.98
CA MET A 1 21.44 -27.36 44.89
C MET A 1 22.03 -27.13 43.49
N ASP A 2 21.83 -28.01 42.51
CA ASP A 2 22.41 -27.84 41.15
C ASP A 2 21.68 -26.88 40.20
N ASN A 3 20.39 -26.57 40.44
CA ASN A 3 19.62 -25.74 39.51
C ASN A 3 19.91 -24.23 39.57
N GLN A 4 20.49 -23.73 40.67
CA GLN A 4 20.87 -22.32 40.77
C GLN A 4 22.15 -21.98 39.99
N ASN A 5 23.04 -22.95 39.76
CA ASN A 5 24.32 -22.72 39.08
C ASN A 5 24.20 -22.62 37.55
N ASN A 6 23.22 -23.29 36.92
CA ASN A 6 23.01 -23.22 35.47
C ASN A 6 22.33 -21.92 35.02
N GLY A 7 21.39 -21.37 35.80
CA GLY A 7 20.73 -20.10 35.49
C GLY A 7 21.68 -18.90 35.48
N SER A 8 22.61 -18.85 36.44
CA SER A 8 23.67 -17.84 36.54
C SER A 8 24.61 -17.85 35.31
N LYS A 9 25.01 -19.05 34.85
CA LYS A 9 25.91 -19.21 33.69
C LYS A 9 25.24 -18.81 32.36
N SER A 10 23.98 -19.18 32.15
CA SER A 10 23.22 -18.82 30.94
C SER A 10 23.01 -17.31 30.82
N MET A 11 22.64 -16.66 31.92
CA MET A 11 22.47 -15.20 31.97
C MET A 11 23.79 -14.47 31.69
N SER A 12 24.91 -14.93 32.27
CA SER A 12 26.23 -14.38 32.01
C SER A 12 26.69 -14.54 30.55
N TYR A 13 26.24 -15.60 29.86
CA TYR A 13 26.53 -15.80 28.44
C TYR A 13 25.78 -14.80 27.56
N ILE A 14 24.47 -14.63 27.78
CA ILE A 14 23.61 -13.73 27.01
C ILE A 14 23.96 -12.25 27.29
N MET A 15 24.30 -11.90 28.52
CA MET A 15 24.69 -10.54 28.89
C MET A 15 26.09 -10.13 28.40
N ASN A 16 26.88 -11.06 27.84
CA ASN A 16 28.15 -10.73 27.21
C ASN A 16 27.91 -10.34 25.74
N THR A 17 28.20 -9.08 25.40
CA THR A 17 27.99 -8.52 24.05
C THR A 17 28.72 -9.30 22.94
N LYS A 18 29.81 -10.00 23.26
CA LYS A 18 30.52 -10.87 22.31
C LYS A 18 29.69 -12.06 21.84
N ASN A 19 28.66 -12.45 22.59
CA ASN A 19 27.80 -13.58 22.28
C ASN A 19 26.47 -13.17 21.65
N TRP A 20 26.20 -11.87 21.49
CA TRP A 20 24.93 -11.36 20.95
C TRP A 20 24.68 -11.81 19.50
N TRP A 21 25.72 -12.17 18.75
CA TRP A 21 25.56 -12.76 17.43
C TRP A 21 24.70 -14.03 17.46
N GLY A 22 24.75 -14.82 18.54
CA GLY A 22 23.97 -16.07 18.66
C GLY A 22 22.45 -15.80 18.67
N PRO A 23 21.93 -15.06 19.66
CA PRO A 23 20.52 -14.66 19.70
C PRO A 23 20.09 -13.86 18.45
N LEU A 24 20.92 -12.94 17.95
CA LEU A 24 20.59 -12.16 16.75
C LEU A 24 20.48 -13.04 15.49
N THR A 25 21.40 -13.99 15.32
CA THR A 25 21.36 -14.94 14.19
C THR A 25 20.15 -15.86 14.31
N PHE A 26 19.83 -16.32 15.52
CA PHE A 26 18.63 -17.13 15.77
C PHE A 26 17.34 -16.38 15.39
N ILE A 27 17.20 -15.13 15.84
CA ILE A 27 16.07 -14.27 15.46
C ILE A 27 16.03 -14.09 13.95
N LEU A 28 17.17 -13.76 13.32
CA LEU A 28 17.27 -13.59 11.88
C LEU A 28 16.80 -14.84 11.11
N ILE A 29 17.27 -16.03 11.49
CA ILE A 29 16.89 -17.29 10.84
C ILE A 29 15.38 -17.52 10.97
N ILE A 30 14.81 -17.37 12.17
CA ILE A 30 13.37 -17.56 12.38
C ILE A 30 12.56 -16.54 11.56
N SER A 31 12.97 -15.28 11.55
CA SER A 31 12.30 -14.24 10.77
C SER A 31 12.38 -14.53 9.27
N LEU A 32 13.54 -14.95 8.75
CA LEU A 32 13.71 -15.30 7.34
C LEU A 32 12.88 -16.53 6.95
N LEU A 33 12.85 -17.57 7.79
CA LEU A 33 12.02 -18.74 7.57
C LEU A 33 10.53 -18.39 7.61
N GLY A 34 10.11 -17.56 8.58
CA GLY A 34 8.73 -17.12 8.71
C GLY A 34 8.27 -16.30 7.50
N VAL A 35 9.02 -15.25 7.12
CA VAL A 35 8.72 -14.41 5.96
C VAL A 35 8.81 -15.21 4.66
N GLY A 36 9.79 -16.09 4.51
CA GLY A 36 9.95 -16.95 3.34
C GLY A 36 8.79 -17.93 3.16
N MET A 37 8.35 -18.57 4.26
CA MET A 37 7.19 -19.47 4.26
C MET A 37 5.90 -18.72 3.89
N ILE A 38 5.65 -17.56 4.51
CA ILE A 38 4.46 -16.74 4.21
C ILE A 38 4.51 -16.29 2.74
N GLY A 39 5.66 -15.81 2.27
CA GLY A 39 5.84 -15.40 0.87
C GLY A 39 5.55 -16.54 -0.10
N TYR A 40 6.10 -17.73 0.13
CA TYR A 40 5.83 -18.91 -0.70
C TYR A 40 4.34 -19.25 -0.74
N GLN A 41 3.67 -19.25 0.41
CA GLN A 41 2.24 -19.52 0.50
C GLN A 41 1.42 -18.46 -0.26
N THR A 42 1.79 -17.18 -0.15
CA THR A 42 1.11 -16.09 -0.87
C THR A 42 1.14 -16.29 -2.39
N TYR A 43 2.24 -16.78 -2.97
CA TYR A 43 2.32 -17.03 -4.41
C TYR A 43 1.45 -18.21 -4.87
N ILE A 44 1.30 -19.24 -4.04
CA ILE A 44 0.47 -20.42 -4.37
C ILE A 44 -1.01 -20.10 -4.22
N ASP A 45 -1.36 -19.37 -3.16
CA ASP A 45 -2.74 -19.09 -2.77
C ASP A 45 -3.25 -17.75 -3.31
N ALA A 46 -2.48 -17.06 -4.15
CA ALA A 46 -2.92 -15.85 -4.81
C ALA A 46 -4.20 -16.11 -5.64
N PRO A 47 -5.13 -15.14 -5.69
CA PRO A 47 -6.26 -15.23 -6.61
C PRO A 47 -5.76 -15.32 -8.06
N PRO A 48 -6.37 -16.16 -8.91
CA PRO A 48 -5.96 -16.28 -10.30
C PRO A 48 -6.31 -15.00 -11.06
N MET A 49 -5.42 -14.58 -11.96
CA MET A 49 -5.74 -13.60 -12.99
C MET A 49 -6.53 -14.33 -14.10
N ALA A 50 -7.86 -14.33 -14.00
CA ALA A 50 -8.73 -15.15 -14.84
C ALA A 50 -9.46 -14.33 -15.90
N GLY A 51 -9.74 -14.93 -17.06
CA GLY A 51 -10.71 -14.37 -18.00
C GLY A 51 -12.15 -14.65 -17.56
N PHE A 52 -13.13 -13.99 -18.19
CA PHE A 52 -14.53 -14.12 -17.85
C PHE A 52 -15.37 -14.45 -19.09
N SER A 53 -16.31 -15.38 -18.93
CA SER A 53 -17.27 -15.78 -19.97
C SER A 53 -18.69 -15.77 -19.40
N ASP A 54 -19.70 -15.83 -20.27
CA ASP A 54 -21.05 -16.17 -19.83
C ASP A 54 -21.19 -17.69 -19.57
N GLU A 55 -22.36 -18.13 -19.09
CA GLU A 55 -22.69 -19.55 -18.87
C GLU A 55 -22.71 -20.38 -20.17
N LYS A 56 -22.76 -19.74 -21.34
CA LYS A 56 -22.73 -20.39 -22.66
C LYS A 56 -21.30 -20.49 -23.22
N ASN A 57 -20.29 -20.11 -22.43
CA ASN A 57 -18.88 -20.03 -22.82
C ASN A 57 -18.55 -18.97 -23.88
N ASN A 58 -19.42 -17.96 -24.06
CA ASN A 58 -19.05 -16.78 -24.84
C ASN A 58 -18.13 -15.90 -23.98
N GLN A 59 -16.94 -15.63 -24.48
CA GLN A 59 -15.96 -14.81 -23.78
C GLN A 59 -16.41 -13.35 -23.69
N LEU A 60 -16.32 -12.76 -22.49
CA LEU A 60 -16.66 -11.37 -22.21
C LEU A 60 -15.40 -10.49 -22.22
N PHE A 61 -14.36 -10.93 -21.50
CA PHE A 61 -13.02 -10.30 -21.50
C PHE A 61 -11.98 -11.33 -21.02
N ASP A 62 -10.74 -11.22 -21.49
CA ASP A 62 -9.64 -12.12 -21.10
C ASP A 62 -8.76 -11.53 -19.98
N GLN A 63 -7.81 -12.35 -19.55
CA GLN A 63 -6.74 -11.96 -18.64
C GLN A 63 -5.97 -10.71 -19.14
N LYS A 64 -5.69 -10.61 -20.45
CA LYS A 64 -4.92 -9.49 -21.01
C LYS A 64 -5.68 -8.17 -20.89
N THR A 65 -7.00 -8.18 -21.02
CA THR A 65 -7.84 -7.00 -20.75
C THR A 65 -7.70 -6.54 -19.30
N ILE A 66 -7.63 -7.47 -18.34
CA ILE A 66 -7.45 -7.15 -16.92
C ILE A 66 -6.06 -6.57 -16.67
N GLU A 67 -5.01 -7.18 -17.24
CA GLU A 67 -3.63 -6.69 -17.16
C GLU A 67 -3.50 -5.27 -17.72
N ARG A 68 -4.10 -5.00 -18.89
CA ARG A 68 -4.17 -3.64 -19.46
C ARG A 68 -4.93 -2.67 -18.55
N GLY A 69 -6.00 -3.12 -17.90
CA GLY A 69 -6.72 -2.31 -16.92
C GLY A 69 -5.85 -1.95 -15.71
N GLN A 70 -5.03 -2.90 -15.24
CA GLN A 70 -4.05 -2.67 -14.18
C GLN A 70 -2.95 -1.69 -14.62
N GLU A 71 -2.47 -1.81 -15.87
CA GLU A 71 -1.52 -0.85 -16.45
C GLU A 71 -2.11 0.56 -16.49
N VAL A 72 -3.37 0.71 -16.91
CA VAL A 72 -4.08 2.01 -16.88
C VAL A 72 -4.18 2.54 -15.44
N PHE A 73 -4.49 1.69 -14.47
CA PHE A 73 -4.55 2.07 -13.06
C PHE A 73 -3.22 2.66 -12.56
N HIS A 74 -2.09 2.07 -12.94
CA HIS A 74 -0.76 2.57 -12.61
C HIS A 74 -0.37 3.81 -13.42
N LYS A 75 -0.61 3.81 -14.74
CA LYS A 75 -0.28 4.89 -15.68
C LYS A 75 -0.85 6.23 -15.20
N TYR A 76 -2.09 6.20 -14.73
CA TYR A 76 -2.80 7.39 -14.26
C TYR A 76 -2.64 7.67 -12.76
N ALA A 77 -1.75 6.94 -12.08
CA ALA A 77 -1.48 7.02 -10.64
C ALA A 77 -2.77 6.98 -9.80
N LEU A 78 -3.73 6.10 -10.15
CA LEU A 78 -5.02 6.06 -9.46
C LEU A 78 -4.92 5.62 -7.99
N MET A 79 -3.84 4.94 -7.61
CA MET A 79 -3.52 4.61 -6.21
C MET A 79 -3.11 5.84 -5.37
N GLU A 80 -2.78 6.96 -6.03
CA GLU A 80 -2.52 8.26 -5.39
C GLU A 80 -3.80 9.10 -5.23
N TYR A 81 -4.89 8.64 -5.85
CA TYR A 81 -6.23 9.23 -5.74
C TYR A 81 -7.13 8.40 -4.82
N GLY A 82 -7.37 7.14 -5.18
CA GLY A 82 -8.14 6.17 -4.41
C GLY A 82 -7.29 4.98 -3.97
N SER A 83 -7.93 3.84 -3.75
CA SER A 83 -7.28 2.60 -3.31
C SER A 83 -7.76 1.37 -4.08
N PHE A 84 -6.95 0.32 -4.06
CA PHE A 84 -7.28 -0.99 -4.59
C PHE A 84 -6.89 -2.04 -3.55
N PHE A 85 -7.79 -2.95 -3.21
CA PHE A 85 -7.65 -3.84 -2.05
C PHE A 85 -7.34 -3.13 -0.70
N GLY A 86 -7.77 -1.88 -0.56
CA GLY A 86 -7.57 -1.06 0.64
C GLY A 86 -6.24 -0.30 0.68
N ASP A 87 -5.31 -0.62 -0.21
CA ASP A 87 -4.03 0.06 -0.31
C ASP A 87 -4.13 1.24 -1.28
N GLY A 88 -3.75 2.43 -0.81
CA GLY A 88 -3.69 3.63 -1.64
C GLY A 88 -4.03 4.92 -0.89
N ALA A 89 -4.55 5.88 -1.62
CA ALA A 89 -5.04 7.15 -1.13
C ALA A 89 -6.50 7.08 -0.69
N GLN A 90 -6.94 8.13 0.00
CA GLN A 90 -8.26 8.21 0.61
C GLN A 90 -9.06 9.40 0.07
N ARG A 91 -8.67 9.94 -1.09
CA ARG A 91 -9.38 11.05 -1.71
C ARG A 91 -10.53 10.59 -2.59
N GLY A 92 -10.24 9.59 -3.42
CA GLY A 92 -11.19 8.81 -4.18
C GLY A 92 -11.68 7.59 -3.41
N PRO A 93 -12.51 6.75 -4.05
CA PRO A 93 -13.02 5.54 -3.45
C PRO A 93 -11.93 4.46 -3.33
N ASP A 94 -12.24 3.39 -2.60
CA ASP A 94 -11.61 2.11 -2.90
C ASP A 94 -12.33 1.50 -4.11
N PHE A 95 -11.62 1.36 -5.23
CA PHE A 95 -12.21 0.92 -6.49
C PHE A 95 -12.71 -0.52 -6.43
N THR A 96 -12.11 -1.35 -5.58
CA THR A 96 -12.55 -2.73 -5.41
C THR A 96 -13.87 -2.80 -4.65
N ALA A 97 -13.98 -2.05 -3.55
CA ALA A 97 -15.19 -1.96 -2.74
C ALA A 97 -16.34 -1.29 -3.50
N GLU A 98 -16.05 -0.21 -4.23
CA GLU A 98 -17.03 0.48 -5.05
C GLU A 98 -17.54 -0.42 -6.18
N ALA A 99 -16.64 -1.10 -6.91
CA ALA A 99 -17.04 -2.05 -7.94
C ALA A 99 -17.87 -3.20 -7.35
N LEU A 100 -17.49 -3.75 -6.20
CA LEU A 100 -18.27 -4.80 -5.54
C LEU A 100 -19.68 -4.33 -5.19
N HIS A 101 -19.81 -3.13 -4.64
CA HIS A 101 -21.10 -2.54 -4.33
C HIS A 101 -21.95 -2.33 -5.59
N GLN A 102 -21.36 -1.77 -6.66
CA GLN A 102 -22.05 -1.59 -7.95
C GLN A 102 -22.48 -2.92 -8.57
N ILE A 103 -21.68 -3.98 -8.40
CA ILE A 103 -22.04 -5.32 -8.87
C ILE A 103 -23.24 -5.85 -8.09
N SER A 104 -23.19 -5.77 -6.75
CA SER A 104 -24.29 -6.19 -5.86
C SER A 104 -25.60 -5.49 -6.21
N VAL A 105 -25.57 -4.16 -6.33
CA VAL A 105 -26.73 -3.35 -6.73
C VAL A 105 -27.21 -3.72 -8.14
N GLY A 106 -26.30 -3.86 -9.10
CA GLY A 106 -26.64 -4.24 -10.47
C GLY A 106 -27.31 -5.62 -10.57
N MET A 107 -26.83 -6.59 -9.80
CA MET A 107 -27.46 -7.92 -9.74
C MET A 107 -28.85 -7.87 -9.08
N SER A 108 -29.03 -7.08 -8.01
CA SER A 108 -30.35 -6.88 -7.40
C SER A 108 -31.31 -6.20 -8.38
N GLU A 109 -30.87 -5.17 -9.11
CA GLU A 109 -31.66 -4.52 -10.16
C GLU A 109 -32.09 -5.51 -11.25
N TYR A 110 -31.18 -6.37 -11.71
CA TYR A 110 -31.48 -7.41 -12.70
C TYR A 110 -32.63 -8.30 -12.23
N TYR A 111 -32.53 -8.85 -11.01
CA TYR A 111 -33.56 -9.74 -10.46
C TYR A 111 -34.88 -9.04 -10.13
N ILE A 112 -34.83 -7.77 -9.73
CA ILE A 112 -36.03 -6.94 -9.54
C ILE A 112 -36.75 -6.73 -10.88
N ASN A 113 -36.02 -6.50 -11.97
CA ASN A 113 -36.61 -6.33 -13.30
C ASN A 113 -37.13 -7.65 -13.87
N GLU A 114 -36.43 -8.76 -13.63
CA GLU A 114 -36.92 -10.11 -13.94
C GLU A 114 -38.22 -10.41 -13.20
N TYR A 115 -38.28 -10.12 -11.90
CA TYR A 115 -39.48 -10.28 -11.08
C TYR A 115 -40.68 -9.51 -11.64
N LYS A 116 -40.50 -8.22 -11.97
CA LYS A 116 -41.55 -7.39 -12.58
C LYS A 116 -42.05 -7.97 -13.90
N THR A 117 -41.13 -8.48 -14.72
CA THR A 117 -41.47 -9.07 -16.03
C THR A 117 -42.31 -10.33 -15.86
N ILE A 118 -42.00 -11.16 -14.86
CA ILE A 118 -42.69 -12.42 -14.61
C ILE A 118 -44.03 -12.23 -13.87
N LYS A 119 -44.07 -11.33 -12.87
CA LYS A 119 -45.21 -11.18 -11.96
C LYS A 119 -46.11 -9.99 -12.29
N GLY A 120 -45.64 -9.04 -13.09
CA GLY A 120 -46.37 -7.81 -13.44
C GLY A 120 -46.44 -6.78 -12.30
N THR A 121 -45.77 -7.01 -11.18
CA THR A 121 -45.79 -6.13 -10.00
C THR A 121 -44.38 -5.87 -9.47
N GLN A 122 -44.21 -4.82 -8.66
CA GLN A 122 -42.98 -4.61 -7.89
C GLN A 122 -42.88 -5.68 -6.78
N PRO A 123 -41.66 -6.12 -6.43
CA PRO A 123 -41.48 -6.97 -5.27
C PRO A 123 -41.78 -6.19 -3.98
N ASP A 124 -42.41 -6.85 -3.02
CA ASP A 124 -42.57 -6.34 -1.66
C ASP A 124 -41.25 -6.42 -0.86
N GLU A 125 -41.29 -6.05 0.43
CA GLU A 125 -40.10 -6.05 1.28
C GLU A 125 -39.51 -7.46 1.48
N PHE A 126 -40.37 -8.48 1.61
CA PHE A 126 -39.92 -9.85 1.85
C PHE A 126 -39.29 -10.44 0.58
N GLU A 127 -39.92 -10.20 -0.57
CA GLU A 127 -39.43 -10.60 -1.89
C GLU A 127 -38.11 -9.90 -2.23
N THR A 128 -37.98 -8.62 -1.89
CA THR A 128 -36.72 -7.88 -2.03
C THR A 128 -35.61 -8.47 -1.17
N LYS A 129 -35.90 -8.89 0.07
CA LYS A 129 -34.92 -9.57 0.94
C LYS A 129 -34.50 -10.92 0.36
N GLN A 130 -35.42 -11.69 -0.20
CA GLN A 130 -35.12 -12.95 -0.88
C GLN A 130 -34.21 -12.74 -2.10
N ILE A 131 -34.49 -11.73 -2.92
CA ILE A 131 -33.65 -11.35 -4.06
C ILE A 131 -32.24 -11.00 -3.58
N ASN A 132 -32.11 -10.15 -2.56
CA ASN A 132 -30.81 -9.75 -2.04
C ASN A 132 -30.03 -10.94 -1.45
N GLU A 133 -30.70 -11.91 -0.82
CA GLU A 133 -30.05 -13.12 -0.32
C GLU A 133 -29.59 -14.04 -1.46
N LYS A 134 -30.38 -14.15 -2.54
CA LYS A 134 -29.97 -14.84 -3.77
C LYS A 134 -28.70 -14.22 -4.35
N VAL A 135 -28.63 -12.89 -4.43
CA VAL A 135 -27.45 -12.15 -4.92
C VAL A 135 -26.20 -12.49 -4.09
N LYS A 136 -26.29 -12.46 -2.76
CA LYS A 136 -25.17 -12.83 -1.88
C LYS A 136 -24.68 -14.24 -2.13
N GLN A 137 -25.60 -15.21 -2.16
CA GLN A 137 -25.25 -16.62 -2.39
C GLN A 137 -24.53 -16.78 -3.73
N GLU A 138 -25.06 -16.13 -4.77
CA GLU A 138 -24.52 -16.22 -6.13
C GLU A 138 -23.14 -15.56 -6.29
N LEU A 139 -22.93 -14.42 -5.65
CA LEU A 139 -21.62 -13.74 -5.61
C LEU A 139 -20.55 -14.57 -4.91
N LYS A 140 -20.94 -15.34 -3.88
CA LYS A 140 -20.03 -16.20 -3.13
C LYS A 140 -19.56 -17.42 -3.92
N VAL A 141 -20.32 -17.89 -4.91
CA VAL A 141 -19.97 -19.07 -5.70
C VAL A 141 -18.76 -18.80 -6.59
N ASN A 142 -17.70 -19.57 -6.38
CA ASN A 142 -16.52 -19.53 -7.23
C ASN A 142 -16.69 -20.48 -8.44
N ARG A 143 -16.85 -19.90 -9.63
CA ARG A 143 -16.98 -20.61 -10.91
C ARG A 143 -15.70 -20.62 -11.73
N TYR A 144 -14.54 -20.43 -11.09
CA TYR A 144 -13.24 -20.48 -11.77
C TYR A 144 -12.88 -21.90 -12.20
N ASN A 145 -12.59 -22.08 -13.49
CA ASN A 145 -12.10 -23.32 -14.04
C ASN A 145 -10.60 -23.21 -14.34
N LYS A 146 -9.80 -24.01 -13.63
CA LYS A 146 -8.34 -24.06 -13.77
C LYS A 146 -7.86 -24.52 -15.15
N SER A 147 -8.62 -25.34 -15.88
CA SER A 147 -8.18 -25.85 -17.19
C SER A 147 -8.34 -24.83 -18.30
N THR A 148 -9.37 -23.99 -18.23
CA THR A 148 -9.64 -22.93 -19.22
C THR A 148 -9.08 -21.57 -18.79
N GLY A 149 -8.80 -21.36 -17.50
CA GLY A 149 -8.41 -20.06 -16.96
C GLY A 149 -9.57 -19.05 -16.93
N MET A 150 -10.82 -19.54 -16.93
CA MET A 150 -12.02 -18.71 -17.08
C MET A 150 -12.95 -18.83 -15.87
N VAL A 151 -13.60 -17.73 -15.52
CA VAL A 151 -14.73 -17.67 -14.59
C VAL A 151 -16.01 -17.52 -15.40
N ALA A 152 -16.96 -18.44 -15.23
CA ALA A 152 -18.29 -18.31 -15.82
C ALA A 152 -19.15 -17.35 -14.98
N LEU A 153 -19.70 -16.32 -15.61
CA LEU A 153 -20.61 -15.35 -15.01
C LEU A 153 -22.05 -15.71 -15.31
N SER A 154 -22.92 -15.55 -14.31
CA SER A 154 -24.36 -15.64 -14.47
C SER A 154 -24.93 -14.48 -15.29
N PRO A 155 -26.17 -14.57 -15.81
CA PRO A 155 -26.81 -13.45 -16.49
C PRO A 155 -26.86 -12.16 -15.67
N ALA A 156 -27.10 -12.26 -14.36
CA ALA A 156 -27.11 -11.12 -13.45
C ALA A 156 -25.71 -10.48 -13.30
N GLN A 157 -24.67 -11.30 -13.21
CA GLN A 157 -23.28 -10.84 -13.15
C GLN A 157 -22.83 -10.19 -14.46
N VAL A 158 -23.27 -10.72 -15.61
CA VAL A 158 -22.99 -10.11 -16.93
C VAL A 158 -23.65 -8.73 -17.05
N TYR A 159 -24.92 -8.61 -16.62
CA TYR A 159 -25.61 -7.32 -16.56
C TYR A 159 -24.88 -6.33 -15.64
N ALA A 160 -24.48 -6.79 -14.45
CA ALA A 160 -23.75 -5.99 -13.48
C ALA A 160 -22.38 -5.52 -14.02
N HIS A 161 -21.64 -6.36 -14.76
CA HIS A 161 -20.38 -5.97 -15.40
C HIS A 161 -20.58 -4.81 -16.39
N GLN A 162 -21.62 -4.88 -17.23
CA GLN A 162 -21.92 -3.79 -18.18
C GLN A 162 -22.26 -2.49 -17.45
N ARG A 163 -23.01 -2.59 -16.35
CA ARG A 163 -23.32 -1.44 -15.49
C ARG A 163 -22.04 -0.83 -14.87
N VAL A 164 -21.11 -1.65 -14.39
CA VAL A 164 -19.82 -1.18 -13.85
C VAL A 164 -19.00 -0.45 -14.92
N GLN A 165 -18.94 -0.98 -16.15
CA GLN A 165 -18.26 -0.31 -17.26
C GLN A 165 -18.88 1.07 -17.56
N GLN A 166 -20.21 1.15 -17.59
CA GLN A 166 -20.90 2.43 -17.78
C GLN A 166 -20.65 3.41 -16.62
N TYR A 167 -20.67 2.90 -15.37
CA TYR A 167 -20.45 3.70 -14.17
C TYR A 167 -19.07 4.38 -14.18
N TYR A 168 -18.01 3.63 -14.46
CA TYR A 168 -16.65 4.19 -14.52
C TYR A 168 -16.41 5.05 -15.75
N THR A 169 -17.05 4.75 -16.89
CA THR A 169 -17.08 5.66 -18.06
C THR A 169 -17.68 7.00 -17.67
N ASP A 170 -18.76 7.00 -16.89
CA ASP A 170 -19.42 8.22 -16.44
C ASP A 170 -18.57 9.04 -15.45
N ILE A 171 -17.77 8.36 -14.61
CA ILE A 171 -16.85 8.99 -13.66
C ILE A 171 -15.64 9.61 -14.36
N PHE A 172 -14.94 8.83 -15.19
CA PHE A 172 -13.65 9.26 -15.76
C PHE A 172 -13.78 10.12 -17.02
N ILE A 173 -14.89 10.01 -17.75
CA ILE A 173 -15.12 10.74 -19.01
C ILE A 173 -16.27 11.75 -18.86
N ASN A 174 -17.47 11.29 -18.50
CA ASN A 174 -18.67 12.14 -18.56
C ASN A 174 -18.87 13.09 -17.36
N LYS A 175 -17.89 13.20 -16.46
CA LYS A 175 -17.86 14.12 -15.30
C LYS A 175 -19.10 14.02 -14.39
N LYS A 176 -19.64 12.81 -14.18
CA LYS A 176 -20.73 12.59 -13.20
C LYS A 176 -20.25 12.44 -11.75
N GLY A 177 -18.96 12.60 -11.49
CA GLY A 177 -18.38 12.51 -10.16
C GLY A 177 -18.71 13.72 -9.27
N GLY A 178 -18.75 13.49 -7.96
CA GLY A 178 -18.97 14.53 -6.95
C GLY A 178 -17.75 15.42 -6.67
N ALA A 179 -17.84 16.28 -5.67
CA ALA A 179 -16.74 17.12 -5.22
C ALA A 179 -15.51 16.27 -4.87
N GLY A 180 -14.38 16.52 -5.54
CA GLY A 180 -13.17 15.71 -5.37
C GLY A 180 -12.94 14.60 -6.37
N SER A 181 -13.69 14.61 -7.46
CA SER A 181 -13.38 13.75 -8.59
C SER A 181 -12.12 14.24 -9.28
N LEU A 182 -11.42 13.32 -9.94
CA LEU A 182 -10.35 13.70 -10.86
C LEU A 182 -10.90 14.63 -11.95
N PRO A 183 -10.02 15.46 -12.58
CA PRO A 183 -10.43 16.32 -13.67
C PRO A 183 -11.18 15.56 -14.78
N ALA A 184 -12.05 16.25 -15.51
CA ALA A 184 -12.68 15.66 -16.68
C ALA A 184 -11.63 15.29 -17.72
N ASP A 185 -11.88 14.21 -18.47
CA ASP A 185 -10.95 13.68 -19.47
C ASP A 185 -9.55 13.35 -18.91
N TYR A 186 -9.46 13.07 -17.60
CA TYR A 186 -8.21 12.60 -16.99
C TYR A 186 -7.73 11.31 -17.65
N ILE A 187 -8.66 10.41 -17.97
CA ILE A 187 -8.43 9.27 -18.88
C ILE A 187 -9.20 9.53 -20.17
N LYS A 188 -8.46 9.88 -21.22
CA LYS A 188 -9.04 10.33 -22.50
C LYS A 188 -9.58 9.19 -23.37
N ASN A 189 -9.01 7.99 -23.24
CA ASN A 189 -9.35 6.86 -24.10
C ASN A 189 -10.49 6.01 -23.48
N PRO A 190 -11.67 5.92 -24.10
CA PRO A 190 -12.76 5.09 -23.59
C PRO A 190 -12.42 3.61 -23.45
N GLU A 191 -11.55 3.08 -24.33
CA GLU A 191 -11.12 1.67 -24.23
C GLU A 191 -10.23 1.44 -23.00
N GLU A 192 -9.39 2.41 -22.61
CA GLU A 192 -8.61 2.32 -21.37
C GLU A 192 -9.53 2.28 -20.14
N VAL A 193 -10.58 3.11 -20.12
CA VAL A 193 -11.57 3.10 -19.02
C VAL A 193 -12.34 1.78 -18.99
N LYS A 194 -12.63 1.20 -20.16
CA LYS A 194 -13.30 -0.10 -20.26
C LYS A 194 -12.44 -1.24 -19.72
N HIS A 195 -11.14 -1.27 -20.07
CA HIS A 195 -10.17 -2.22 -19.50
C HIS A 195 -10.01 -2.02 -17.99
N LEU A 196 -9.88 -0.77 -17.54
CA LEU A 196 -9.79 -0.41 -16.13
C LEU A 196 -11.01 -0.89 -15.33
N SER A 197 -12.21 -0.74 -15.89
CA SER A 197 -13.45 -1.23 -15.28
C SER A 197 -13.47 -2.76 -15.14
N SER A 198 -12.92 -3.48 -16.13
CA SER A 198 -12.77 -4.95 -16.04
C SER A 198 -11.74 -5.36 -14.99
N PHE A 199 -10.67 -4.57 -14.79
CA PHE A 199 -9.73 -4.77 -13.67
C PHE A 199 -10.40 -4.56 -12.31
N PHE A 200 -11.23 -3.51 -12.17
CA PHE A 200 -12.00 -3.28 -10.95
C PHE A 200 -13.04 -4.38 -10.69
N PHE A 201 -13.70 -4.87 -11.74
CA PHE A 201 -14.61 -6.01 -11.65
C PHE A 201 -13.87 -7.28 -11.19
N TRP A 202 -12.69 -7.56 -11.73
CA TRP A 202 -11.86 -8.68 -11.28
C TRP A 202 -11.48 -8.53 -9.79
N GLY A 203 -11.05 -7.33 -9.37
CA GLY A 203 -10.78 -7.05 -7.95
C GLY A 203 -12.01 -7.33 -7.07
N ALA A 204 -13.18 -6.88 -7.49
CA ALA A 204 -14.42 -7.14 -6.75
C ALA A 204 -14.76 -8.64 -6.67
N TRP A 205 -14.55 -9.39 -7.77
CA TRP A 205 -14.71 -10.84 -7.78
C TRP A 205 -13.77 -11.52 -6.78
N VAL A 206 -12.49 -11.14 -6.75
CA VAL A 206 -11.51 -11.62 -5.76
C VAL A 206 -12.00 -11.38 -4.33
N CYS A 207 -12.61 -10.22 -4.08
CA CYS A 207 -13.09 -9.84 -2.76
C CYS A 207 -14.34 -10.57 -2.26
N VAL A 208 -15.13 -11.18 -3.15
CA VAL A 208 -16.42 -11.78 -2.76
C VAL A 208 -16.48 -13.29 -2.99
N ALA A 209 -15.87 -13.81 -4.05
CA ALA A 209 -15.90 -15.24 -4.38
C ALA A 209 -15.12 -16.07 -3.36
N GLN A 210 -15.74 -17.13 -2.85
CA GLN A 210 -15.11 -18.01 -1.86
C GLN A 210 -13.88 -18.72 -2.42
N ARG A 211 -12.83 -18.87 -1.61
CA ARG A 211 -11.69 -19.72 -1.99
C ARG A 211 -12.18 -21.17 -2.17
N PRO A 212 -11.60 -21.94 -3.11
CA PRO A 212 -11.96 -23.34 -3.28
C PRO A 212 -11.78 -24.13 -1.96
N GLY A 213 -12.87 -24.71 -1.46
CA GLY A 213 -12.88 -25.49 -0.22
C GLY A 213 -13.06 -24.68 1.08
N GLU A 214 -13.19 -23.35 0.99
CA GLU A 214 -13.29 -22.46 2.15
C GLU A 214 -14.64 -21.73 2.19
N THR A 215 -14.95 -21.13 3.35
CA THR A 215 -16.19 -20.37 3.57
C THR A 215 -16.03 -18.85 3.43
N TYR A 216 -14.82 -18.39 3.10
CA TYR A 216 -14.45 -16.98 2.98
C TYR A 216 -13.80 -16.68 1.62
N SER A 217 -13.83 -15.40 1.21
CA SER A 217 -13.26 -14.96 -0.07
C SER A 217 -11.73 -14.95 -0.11
N TYR A 218 -11.13 -14.68 -1.27
CA TYR A 218 -9.67 -14.63 -1.41
C TYR A 218 -9.01 -13.60 -0.47
N THR A 219 -9.74 -12.58 -0.07
CA THR A 219 -9.33 -11.49 0.84
C THR A 219 -9.91 -11.62 2.25
N HIS A 220 -10.33 -12.83 2.66
CA HIS A 220 -10.97 -13.07 3.96
C HIS A 220 -12.23 -12.19 4.20
N ASN A 221 -13.10 -12.08 3.18
CA ASN A 221 -14.32 -11.27 3.18
C ASN A 221 -14.10 -9.76 3.34
N TRP A 222 -12.90 -9.25 3.02
CA TRP A 222 -12.71 -7.82 2.79
C TRP A 222 -13.15 -7.46 1.36
N PRO A 223 -13.80 -6.31 1.11
CA PRO A 223 -14.17 -5.26 2.06
C PRO A 223 -15.48 -5.59 2.78
N PHE A 224 -15.75 -4.91 3.90
CA PHE A 224 -17.03 -5.04 4.59
C PHE A 224 -18.18 -4.51 3.72
N ASP A 225 -19.00 -5.44 3.21
CA ASP A 225 -20.23 -5.14 2.48
C ASP A 225 -21.28 -6.22 2.78
N PRO A 226 -22.22 -5.96 3.71
CA PRO A 226 -23.31 -6.89 4.02
C PRO A 226 -24.22 -7.20 2.84
N THR A 227 -24.32 -6.31 1.84
CA THR A 227 -25.14 -6.52 0.64
C THR A 227 -24.53 -7.57 -0.28
N ALA A 228 -23.20 -7.66 -0.32
CA ALA A 228 -22.44 -8.69 -1.03
C ALA A 228 -22.17 -9.95 -0.17
N GLY A 229 -22.63 -9.97 1.09
CA GLY A 229 -22.41 -11.09 2.01
C GLY A 229 -21.00 -11.13 2.62
N ASN A 230 -20.29 -10.00 2.61
CA ASN A 230 -18.99 -9.86 3.26
C ASN A 230 -19.15 -9.41 4.72
N SER A 231 -18.65 -10.25 5.63
CA SER A 231 -18.55 -9.98 7.05
C SER A 231 -17.25 -10.55 7.62
N PRO A 232 -16.74 -10.02 8.75
CA PRO A 232 -15.50 -10.50 9.35
C PRO A 232 -15.54 -12.02 9.61
N THR A 233 -14.51 -12.72 9.17
CA THR A 233 -14.41 -14.17 9.35
C THR A 233 -14.01 -14.52 10.78
N SER A 234 -14.34 -15.74 11.23
CA SER A 234 -13.97 -16.19 12.58
C SER A 234 -12.45 -16.13 12.85
N PRO A 235 -11.56 -16.52 11.90
CA PRO A 235 -10.12 -16.37 12.08
C PRO A 235 -9.67 -14.92 12.32
N VAL A 236 -10.26 -13.94 11.61
CA VAL A 236 -9.91 -12.51 11.76
C VAL A 236 -10.18 -12.03 13.19
N ILE A 237 -11.33 -12.41 13.75
CA ILE A 237 -11.71 -12.04 15.12
C ILE A 237 -10.79 -12.72 16.14
N LEU A 238 -10.57 -14.03 15.99
CA LEU A 238 -9.76 -14.83 16.91
C LEU A 238 -8.32 -14.30 17.00
N TRP A 239 -7.66 -14.10 15.85
CA TRP A 239 -6.27 -13.65 15.81
C TRP A 239 -6.09 -12.21 16.29
N SER A 240 -7.10 -11.35 16.13
CA SER A 240 -7.07 -9.99 16.70
C SER A 240 -7.02 -10.02 18.22
N VAL A 241 -7.85 -10.86 18.86
CA VAL A 241 -7.87 -11.01 20.33
C VAL A 241 -6.57 -11.63 20.83
N LEU A 242 -6.12 -12.73 20.20
CA LEU A 242 -4.86 -13.39 20.57
C LEU A 242 -3.66 -12.46 20.39
N GLY A 243 -3.63 -11.66 19.32
CA GLY A 243 -2.57 -10.68 19.05
C GLY A 243 -2.49 -9.60 20.13
N LEU A 244 -3.63 -9.04 20.56
CA LEU A 244 -3.68 -8.07 21.65
C LEU A 244 -3.18 -8.66 22.97
N LEU A 245 -3.65 -9.85 23.34
CA LEU A 245 -3.23 -10.52 24.57
C LEU A 245 -1.73 -10.84 24.56
N ALA A 246 -1.22 -11.36 23.43
CA ALA A 246 0.20 -11.63 23.24
C ALA A 246 1.04 -10.35 23.33
N PHE A 247 0.58 -9.25 22.73
CA PHE A 247 1.27 -7.95 22.81
C PHE A 247 1.39 -7.46 24.25
N VAL A 248 0.30 -7.46 25.01
CA VAL A 248 0.31 -7.04 26.43
C VAL A 248 1.25 -7.93 27.26
N LEU A 249 1.17 -9.25 27.08
CA LEU A 249 2.04 -10.20 27.77
C LEU A 249 3.52 -9.93 27.45
N MET A 250 3.87 -9.75 26.18
CA MET A 250 5.24 -9.50 25.75
C MET A 250 5.77 -8.15 26.25
N CYS A 251 4.96 -7.09 26.26
CA CYS A 251 5.30 -5.82 26.89
C CYS A 251 5.61 -6.01 28.38
N GLY A 252 4.78 -6.76 29.10
CA GLY A 252 5.01 -7.09 30.52
C GLY A 252 6.33 -7.84 30.74
N ILE A 253 6.62 -8.85 29.91
CA ILE A 253 7.88 -9.60 29.96
C ILE A 253 9.09 -8.69 29.72
N VAL A 254 9.04 -7.86 28.67
CA VAL A 254 10.13 -6.93 28.34
C VAL A 254 10.36 -5.93 29.46
N LEU A 255 9.29 -5.32 30.00
CA LEU A 255 9.39 -4.37 31.11
C LEU A 255 9.92 -5.01 32.39
N TYR A 256 9.50 -6.25 32.70
CA TYR A 256 10.05 -7.01 33.83
C TYR A 256 11.56 -7.19 33.71
N PHE A 257 12.04 -7.65 32.54
CA PHE A 257 13.47 -7.84 32.32
C PHE A 257 14.24 -6.53 32.32
N ILE A 258 13.74 -5.45 31.71
CA ILE A 258 14.36 -4.11 31.79
C ILE A 258 14.46 -3.67 33.26
N GLY A 259 13.39 -3.83 34.05
CA GLY A 259 13.38 -3.52 35.47
C GLY A 259 14.44 -4.30 36.25
N GLN A 260 14.60 -5.59 35.99
CA GLN A 260 15.64 -6.44 36.58
C GLN A 260 17.05 -5.99 36.15
N TYR A 261 17.26 -5.70 34.86
CA TYR A 261 18.57 -5.28 34.33
C TYR A 261 19.02 -3.92 34.87
N ASN A 262 18.11 -2.97 35.06
CA ASN A 262 18.41 -1.66 35.64
C ASN A 262 18.83 -1.73 37.12
N GLN A 263 18.51 -2.82 37.81
CA GLN A 263 18.93 -3.06 39.20
C GLN A 263 20.29 -3.77 39.29
N LEU A 264 20.82 -4.29 38.17
CA LEU A 264 22.14 -4.90 38.16
C LEU A 264 23.21 -3.81 38.30
N PRO A 265 24.24 -4.01 39.14
CA PRO A 265 25.38 -3.11 39.20
C PRO A 265 25.99 -2.92 37.80
N ASN A 266 26.66 -1.78 37.56
CA ASN A 266 27.32 -1.34 36.29
C ASN A 266 28.41 -2.30 35.73
N LYS A 267 28.34 -3.60 35.99
CA LYS A 267 29.18 -4.66 35.47
C LYS A 267 29.00 -4.88 33.96
N PHE A 268 27.82 -4.54 33.41
CA PHE A 268 27.47 -4.80 32.01
C PHE A 268 27.33 -3.53 31.14
N PHE A 269 26.98 -2.40 31.75
CA PHE A 269 26.89 -1.10 31.06
C PHE A 269 28.08 -0.24 31.48
N LYS A 270 28.95 0.09 30.52
CA LYS A 270 30.04 1.03 30.78
C LYS A 270 29.43 2.38 31.19
N PRO A 271 29.94 3.04 32.24
CA PRO A 271 29.50 4.39 32.56
C PRO A 271 29.71 5.29 31.34
N ALA A 272 28.79 6.22 31.12
CA ALA A 272 28.86 7.15 30.00
C ALA A 272 30.24 7.83 29.99
N THR A 273 31.01 7.58 28.93
CA THR A 273 32.29 8.26 28.74
C THR A 273 31.98 9.74 28.50
N LYS A 274 32.34 10.60 29.46
CA LYS A 274 32.12 12.06 29.42
C LYS A 274 32.82 12.77 28.24
N ASP A 275 33.59 12.05 27.45
CA ASP A 275 34.62 12.59 26.56
C ASP A 275 34.20 12.71 25.08
N LEU A 276 32.99 12.27 24.74
CA LEU A 276 32.53 12.24 23.34
C LEU A 276 32.07 13.62 22.82
N PHE A 277 31.62 14.54 23.70
CA PHE A 277 31.02 15.83 23.30
C PHE A 277 31.38 16.99 24.25
N SER A 278 32.66 17.24 24.52
CA SER A 278 33.06 18.48 25.22
C SER A 278 32.92 19.69 24.30
N ALA A 279 32.57 20.85 24.87
CA ALA A 279 32.44 22.12 24.12
C ALA A 279 33.74 22.46 23.37
N ASP A 280 34.89 22.17 23.98
CA ASP A 280 36.21 22.37 23.37
C ASP A 280 36.42 21.51 22.12
N ARG A 281 35.95 20.26 22.14
CA ARG A 281 36.06 19.36 20.99
C ARG A 281 35.20 19.80 19.83
N VAL A 282 34.00 20.34 20.10
CA VAL A 282 33.12 20.92 19.07
C VAL A 282 33.74 22.19 18.48
N LYS A 283 34.27 23.08 19.32
CA LYS A 283 34.89 24.34 18.89
C LYS A 283 36.14 24.11 18.01
N ASN A 284 36.93 23.08 18.35
CA ASN A 284 38.16 22.76 17.64
C ASN A 284 37.95 21.78 16.47
N PHE A 285 36.72 21.30 16.23
CA PHE A 285 36.44 20.38 15.15
C PHE A 285 36.55 21.07 13.79
N SER A 286 37.49 20.61 12.97
CA SER A 286 37.66 21.06 11.60
C SER A 286 37.22 19.96 10.63
N PRO A 287 36.10 20.14 9.90
CA PRO A 287 35.62 19.12 8.96
C PRO A 287 36.62 18.88 7.82
N THR A 288 36.86 17.61 7.52
CA THR A 288 37.63 17.16 6.34
C THR A 288 36.94 17.58 5.03
N PRO A 289 37.66 17.62 3.89
CA PRO A 289 37.05 17.82 2.57
C PRO A 289 35.86 16.90 2.29
N THR A 290 35.99 15.61 2.62
CA THR A 290 34.92 14.61 2.53
C THR A 290 33.69 14.98 3.39
N GLN A 291 33.89 15.45 4.62
CA GLN A 291 32.80 15.91 5.48
C GLN A 291 32.15 17.20 4.99
N LYS A 292 32.93 18.17 4.49
CA LYS A 292 32.37 19.40 3.89
C LYS A 292 31.53 19.08 2.67
N ALA A 293 31.88 18.05 1.90
CA ALA A 293 31.10 17.60 0.76
C ALA A 293 29.71 17.07 1.12
N THR A 294 29.41 16.75 2.39
CA THR A 294 28.05 16.36 2.81
C THR A 294 27.12 17.55 3.04
N PHE A 295 27.66 18.77 3.19
CA PHE A 295 26.84 19.96 3.44
C PHE A 295 25.84 20.25 2.32
N LYS A 296 26.24 20.01 1.07
CA LYS A 296 25.32 20.12 -0.08
C LYS A 296 24.19 19.08 -0.05
N PHE A 297 24.42 17.88 0.50
CA PHE A 297 23.36 16.88 0.66
C PHE A 297 22.33 17.35 1.69
N PHE A 298 22.79 17.86 2.84
CA PHE A 298 21.89 18.41 3.85
C PHE A 298 21.14 19.64 3.34
N PHE A 299 21.81 20.52 2.60
CA PHE A 299 21.16 21.68 1.98
C PHE A 299 20.05 21.25 1.01
N VAL A 300 20.33 20.31 0.11
CA VAL A 300 19.30 19.76 -0.79
C VAL A 300 18.20 19.06 -0.01
N ALA A 301 18.51 18.30 1.05
CA ALA A 301 17.50 17.67 1.89
C ALA A 301 16.54 18.70 2.52
N ILE A 302 17.03 19.87 2.95
CA ILE A 302 16.17 20.97 3.43
C ILE A 302 15.23 21.47 2.33
N LEU A 303 15.73 21.64 1.10
CA LEU A 303 14.90 22.04 -0.04
C LEU A 303 13.84 20.98 -0.36
N LEU A 304 14.22 19.71 -0.42
CA LEU A 304 13.29 18.60 -0.67
C LEU A 304 12.24 18.49 0.44
N PHE A 305 12.62 18.69 1.71
CA PHE A 305 11.70 18.75 2.84
C PHE A 305 10.70 19.91 2.69
N PHE A 306 11.16 21.10 2.30
CA PHE A 306 10.26 22.23 2.05
C PHE A 306 9.25 21.92 0.95
N ILE A 307 9.70 21.39 -0.20
CA ILE A 307 8.83 21.00 -1.31
C ILE A 307 7.85 19.91 -0.86
N GLN A 308 8.29 18.95 -0.06
CA GLN A 308 7.46 17.86 0.46
C GLN A 308 6.31 18.37 1.33
N VAL A 309 6.61 19.30 2.25
CA VAL A 309 5.60 19.92 3.11
C VAL A 309 4.64 20.75 2.28
N SER A 310 5.13 21.56 1.33
CA SER A 310 4.28 22.33 0.42
C SER A 310 3.35 21.42 -0.40
N SER A 311 3.85 20.30 -0.91
CA SER A 311 3.05 19.31 -1.63
C SER A 311 1.97 18.69 -0.75
N GLY A 312 2.27 18.46 0.53
CA GLY A 312 1.28 18.01 1.52
C GLY A 312 0.16 19.03 1.75
N LEU A 313 0.50 20.32 1.82
CA LEU A 313 -0.49 21.40 1.94
C LEU A 313 -1.41 21.48 0.70
N ILE A 314 -0.86 21.26 -0.49
CA ILE A 314 -1.64 21.20 -1.74
C ILE A 314 -2.56 19.97 -1.74
N THR A 315 -2.08 18.81 -1.30
CA THR A 315 -2.90 17.60 -1.16
C THR A 315 -4.07 17.82 -0.19
N ILE A 316 -3.83 18.46 0.96
CA ILE A 316 -4.90 18.77 1.93
C ILE A 316 -5.91 19.77 1.34
N ASN A 317 -5.46 20.71 0.49
CA ASN A 317 -6.36 21.64 -0.19
C ASN A 317 -7.46 20.91 -0.97
N ASP A 318 -7.17 19.77 -1.55
CA ASP A 318 -8.15 19.01 -2.33
C ASP A 318 -9.32 18.46 -1.47
N PHE A 319 -9.14 18.36 -0.15
CA PHE A 319 -10.18 17.93 0.79
C PHE A 319 -11.03 19.09 1.32
N VAL A 320 -10.41 20.26 1.57
CA VAL A 320 -11.07 21.37 2.29
C VAL A 320 -11.26 22.64 1.46
N ASN A 321 -10.70 22.69 0.25
CA ASN A 321 -10.73 23.81 -0.68
C ASN A 321 -10.38 25.18 -0.05
N TRP A 322 -9.34 25.24 0.77
CA TRP A 322 -8.95 26.47 1.48
C TRP A 322 -8.31 27.52 0.54
N LEU A 323 -7.68 27.10 -0.57
CA LEU A 323 -7.16 28.00 -1.61
C LEU A 323 -8.28 28.59 -2.46
N GLY A 324 -9.39 27.86 -2.62
CA GLY A 324 -10.60 28.38 -3.26
C GLY A 324 -11.19 29.58 -2.52
N PHE A 325 -11.03 29.66 -1.18
CA PHE A 325 -11.40 30.87 -0.41
C PHE A 325 -10.65 32.13 -0.89
N PHE A 326 -9.42 31.97 -1.40
CA PHE A 326 -8.61 33.05 -1.97
C PHE A 326 -8.77 33.17 -3.49
N GLY A 327 -9.69 32.42 -4.11
CA GLY A 327 -9.92 32.41 -5.57
C GLY A 327 -8.86 31.66 -6.38
N ILE A 328 -8.08 30.78 -5.75
CA ILE A 328 -7.02 30.01 -6.40
C ILE A 328 -7.50 28.57 -6.63
N GLU A 329 -7.75 28.21 -7.89
CA GLU A 329 -8.15 26.86 -8.31
C GLU A 329 -6.93 26.10 -8.85
N ILE A 330 -6.45 25.09 -8.13
CA ILE A 330 -5.23 24.32 -8.49
C ILE A 330 -5.56 22.96 -9.09
N ASN A 331 -6.74 22.41 -8.79
CA ASN A 331 -7.07 21.00 -9.00
C ASN A 331 -7.00 20.54 -10.45
N ASP A 332 -7.30 21.41 -11.42
CA ASP A 332 -7.26 21.06 -12.84
C ASP A 332 -5.83 21.01 -13.39
N SER A 333 -4.91 21.82 -12.85
CA SER A 333 -3.52 21.90 -13.32
C SER A 333 -2.56 21.02 -12.53
N PHE A 334 -2.87 20.76 -11.25
CA PHE A 334 -2.06 19.96 -10.35
C PHE A 334 -2.96 19.05 -9.52
N PRO A 335 -3.45 17.95 -10.11
CA PRO A 335 -4.35 17.01 -9.43
C PRO A 335 -3.66 16.34 -8.25
N VAL A 336 -4.48 15.82 -7.33
CA VAL A 336 -4.03 15.16 -6.09
C VAL A 336 -3.08 13.99 -6.35
N THR A 337 -3.21 13.33 -7.52
CA THR A 337 -2.29 12.26 -7.94
C THR A 337 -0.85 12.72 -8.00
N ILE A 338 -0.60 13.97 -8.39
CA ILE A 338 0.74 14.55 -8.45
C ILE A 338 1.18 15.04 -7.08
N SER A 339 0.34 15.82 -6.38
CA SER A 339 0.71 16.41 -5.09
C SER A 339 0.97 15.35 -4.02
N ARG A 340 0.20 14.26 -4.02
CA ARG A 340 0.42 13.12 -3.11
C ARG A 340 1.66 12.32 -3.51
N SER A 341 1.87 12.03 -4.80
CA SER A 341 3.08 11.36 -5.29
C SER A 341 4.35 12.08 -4.83
N TRP A 342 4.41 13.40 -5.03
CA TRP A 342 5.52 14.23 -4.60
C TRP A 342 5.67 14.22 -3.07
N HIS A 343 4.58 14.36 -2.32
CA HIS A 343 4.61 14.37 -0.87
C HIS A 343 5.22 13.07 -0.30
N LEU A 344 4.82 11.91 -0.83
CA LEU A 344 5.32 10.62 -0.39
C LEU A 344 6.76 10.37 -0.84
N MET A 345 7.06 10.55 -2.13
CA MET A 345 8.39 10.25 -2.66
C MET A 345 9.47 11.19 -2.11
N LEU A 346 9.16 12.48 -1.97
CA LEU A 346 10.10 13.41 -1.37
C LEU A 346 10.41 13.07 0.08
N SER A 347 9.43 12.53 0.83
CA SER A 347 9.65 12.11 2.22
C SER A 347 10.72 11.02 2.31
N LEU A 348 10.69 10.06 1.38
CA LEU A 348 11.71 9.02 1.27
C LEU A 348 13.06 9.61 0.83
N TYR A 349 13.06 10.51 -0.15
CA TYR A 349 14.29 11.08 -0.69
C TYR A 349 15.05 11.96 0.31
N TRP A 350 14.39 12.89 1.00
CA TRP A 350 15.11 13.78 1.91
C TRP A 350 15.62 13.03 3.14
N ILE A 351 14.83 12.09 3.69
CA ILE A 351 15.24 11.26 4.83
C ILE A 351 16.45 10.39 4.44
N SER A 352 16.37 9.71 3.30
CA SER A 352 17.48 8.86 2.81
C SER A 352 18.73 9.69 2.54
N THR A 353 18.58 10.88 1.95
CA THR A 353 19.68 11.83 1.71
C THR A 353 20.37 12.21 3.02
N CYS A 354 19.61 12.47 4.09
CA CYS A 354 20.17 12.76 5.42
C CYS A 354 20.95 11.58 5.99
N TRP A 355 20.46 10.34 5.86
CA TRP A 355 21.17 9.15 6.33
C TRP A 355 22.45 8.87 5.54
N ILE A 356 22.40 9.04 4.22
CA ILE A 356 23.58 8.94 3.33
C ILE A 356 24.62 10.00 3.74
N ALA A 357 24.20 11.26 3.86
CA ALA A 357 25.07 12.36 4.25
C ALA A 357 25.71 12.14 5.64
N SER A 358 24.93 11.67 6.61
CA SER A 358 25.40 11.37 7.96
C SER A 358 26.42 10.23 7.96
N SER A 359 26.17 9.18 7.18
CA SER A 359 27.10 8.04 7.04
C SER A 359 28.44 8.48 6.44
N ILE A 360 28.40 9.29 5.38
CA ILE A 360 29.60 9.86 4.75
C ILE A 360 30.34 10.78 5.74
N PHE A 361 29.62 11.58 6.52
CA PHE A 361 30.21 12.50 7.49
C PHE A 361 30.95 11.77 8.62
N ILE A 362 30.41 10.63 9.07
CA ILE A 362 30.97 9.81 10.16
C ILE A 362 32.18 8.99 9.69
N LEU A 363 32.25 8.66 8.40
CA LEU A 363 33.25 7.72 7.86
C LEU A 363 34.72 8.11 8.15
N PRO A 364 35.16 9.37 7.96
CA PRO A 364 36.53 9.77 8.36
C PRO A 364 36.77 9.71 9.88
N ILE A 365 35.73 9.92 10.69
CA ILE A 365 35.82 9.84 12.17
C ILE A 365 36.09 8.41 12.60
N LEU A 366 35.37 7.44 12.01
CA LEU A 366 35.57 6.01 12.28
C LEU A 366 36.91 5.51 11.75
N ALA A 367 37.29 5.93 10.54
CA ALA A 367 38.57 5.56 9.92
C ALA A 367 39.77 6.26 10.59
N LYS A 368 39.53 7.31 11.39
CA LYS A 368 40.55 8.20 11.98
C LYS A 368 41.49 8.83 10.96
N ARG A 369 41.12 8.82 9.69
CA ARG A 369 41.87 9.38 8.55
C ARG A 369 40.92 9.67 7.39
N GLU A 370 41.34 10.56 6.51
CA GLU A 370 40.67 10.72 5.22
C GLU A 370 41.06 9.57 4.28
N ILE A 371 40.06 8.99 3.59
CA ILE A 371 40.29 7.90 2.65
C ILE A 371 40.53 8.51 1.26
N PRO A 372 41.70 8.26 0.61
CA PRO A 372 42.00 8.79 -0.70
C PRO A 372 40.96 8.39 -1.75
N GLY A 373 40.60 9.31 -2.65
CA GLY A 373 39.65 9.05 -3.73
C GLY A 373 38.16 9.07 -3.35
N GLN A 374 37.80 9.28 -2.08
CA GLN A 374 36.39 9.34 -1.67
C GLN A 374 35.66 10.61 -2.13
N LEU A 375 36.33 11.77 -2.11
CA LEU A 375 35.74 13.05 -2.50
C LEU A 375 35.09 13.03 -3.91
N PRO A 376 35.75 12.56 -4.99
CA PRO A 376 35.10 12.47 -6.30
C PRO A 376 33.94 11.47 -6.33
N LEU A 377 34.00 10.36 -5.57
CA LEU A 377 32.90 9.39 -5.49
C LEU A 377 31.66 10.01 -4.82
N ILE A 378 31.85 10.75 -3.73
CA ILE A 378 30.78 11.48 -3.04
C ILE A 378 30.17 12.54 -3.94
N ASN A 379 31.00 13.26 -4.71
CA ASN A 379 30.51 14.24 -5.66
C ASN A 379 29.72 13.61 -6.81
N THR A 380 30.17 12.46 -7.30
CA THR A 380 29.47 11.67 -8.33
C THR A 380 28.13 11.16 -7.79
N LEU A 381 28.12 10.58 -6.58
CA LEU A 381 26.90 10.11 -5.91
C LEU A 381 25.88 11.24 -5.76
N PHE A 382 26.32 12.44 -5.37
CA PHE A 382 25.44 13.60 -5.27
C PHE A 382 24.75 13.94 -6.59
N VAL A 383 25.51 13.94 -7.69
CA VAL A 383 24.98 14.23 -9.04
C VAL A 383 23.99 13.13 -9.46
N LEU A 384 24.31 11.86 -9.22
CA LEU A 384 23.41 10.74 -9.53
C LEU A 384 22.09 10.86 -8.75
N LEU A 385 22.14 11.17 -7.46
CA LEU A 385 20.94 11.39 -6.65
C LEU A 385 20.13 12.58 -7.15
N PHE A 386 20.79 13.68 -7.53
CA PHE A 386 20.12 14.85 -8.06
C PHE A 386 19.36 14.53 -9.36
N ILE A 387 20.00 13.82 -10.29
CA ILE A 387 19.37 13.38 -11.55
C ILE A 387 18.21 12.42 -11.27
N LEU A 388 18.40 11.46 -10.36
CA LEU A 388 17.36 10.50 -9.99
C LEU A 388 16.14 11.19 -9.40
N VAL A 389 16.33 12.08 -8.43
CA VAL A 389 15.23 12.81 -7.78
C VAL A 389 14.54 13.71 -8.80
N GLY A 390 15.28 14.55 -9.52
CA GLY A 390 14.71 15.45 -10.52
C GLY A 390 13.93 14.70 -11.61
N GLY A 391 14.53 13.66 -12.18
CA GLY A 391 13.90 12.81 -13.20
C GLY A 391 12.63 12.12 -12.69
N SER A 392 12.66 11.60 -11.46
CA SER A 392 11.48 10.95 -10.86
C SER A 392 10.33 11.94 -10.64
N LEU A 393 10.60 13.15 -10.12
CA LEU A 393 9.56 14.17 -9.89
C LEU A 393 8.94 14.63 -11.21
N THR A 394 9.75 14.77 -12.25
CA THR A 394 9.27 15.07 -13.60
C THR A 394 8.41 13.92 -14.15
N GLY A 395 8.86 12.67 -14.01
CA GLY A 395 8.10 11.49 -14.44
C GLY A 395 6.73 11.38 -13.74
N MET A 396 6.67 11.65 -12.44
CA MET A 396 5.42 11.67 -11.65
C MET A 396 4.43 12.75 -12.08
N VAL A 397 4.87 13.77 -12.82
CA VAL A 397 3.99 14.77 -13.45
C VAL A 397 3.59 14.31 -14.84
N LEU A 398 4.57 13.94 -15.67
CA LEU A 398 4.34 13.66 -17.09
C LEU A 398 3.57 12.35 -17.32
N GLY A 399 3.80 11.32 -16.51
CA GLY A 399 3.17 10.00 -16.63
C GLY A 399 1.65 10.09 -16.45
N PRO A 400 1.16 10.50 -15.26
CA PRO A 400 -0.29 10.57 -14.98
C PRO A 400 -1.05 11.57 -15.86
N LEU A 401 -0.38 12.61 -16.37
CA LEU A 401 -0.98 13.54 -17.34
C LEU A 401 -1.03 12.98 -18.77
N GLY A 402 -0.56 11.76 -19.00
CA GLY A 402 -0.56 11.09 -20.29
C GLY A 402 0.46 11.65 -21.29
N LEU A 403 1.47 12.40 -20.82
CA LEU A 403 2.44 13.10 -21.69
C LEU A 403 3.61 12.20 -22.12
N MET A 404 3.80 11.03 -21.51
CA MET A 404 4.91 10.11 -21.84
C MET A 404 4.53 8.99 -22.83
N GLY A 405 3.25 8.84 -23.19
CA GLY A 405 2.80 7.78 -24.10
C GLY A 405 3.16 6.38 -23.56
N GLU A 406 3.85 5.58 -24.38
CA GLU A 406 4.31 4.22 -24.04
C GLU A 406 5.48 4.19 -23.02
N TRP A 407 6.15 5.33 -22.80
CA TRP A 407 7.32 5.42 -21.91
C TRP A 407 6.95 5.67 -20.44
N TRP A 408 5.67 5.46 -20.08
CA TRP A 408 5.13 5.83 -18.77
C TRP A 408 5.64 4.96 -17.60
N TYR A 409 5.99 3.71 -17.88
CA TYR A 409 6.54 2.75 -16.91
C TYR A 409 8.05 2.93 -16.74
#